data_AF-A0A947N636-F1
#
_entry.id   AF-A0A947N636-F1
#
_cell.length_a   1.000
_cell.length_b   1.000
_cell.length_c   1.000
_cell.angle_alpha   90.00
_cell.angle_beta   90.00
_cell.angle_gamma   90.00
#
_symmetry.space_group_name_H-M   'P 1'
#
loop_
_entity.id
_entity.type
_entity.pdbx_description
1 polymer ?
#
loop_
_entity_poly.entity_id
_entity_poly.type
_entity_poly.pdbx_seq_one_letter_code
_entity_poly.pdbx_strand_id
1 'polypeptide(L)' 'MDPERIRVLRQRLRLTQEDFAHLIGVTFSTVNRWENGKSTPNRIAHRLLAGLEKKVKTQTQ' A
#
# COMPACT_ATOMS: atom_id res chain seq x y z
N MET A 1 -0.62 -0.85 -9.84
CA MET A 1 0.61 -0.56 -9.07
C MET A 1 1.23 -1.92 -8.88
N ASP A 2 2.54 -2.03 -8.99
CA ASP A 2 3.20 -3.33 -8.90
C ASP A 2 3.04 -3.95 -7.47
N PRO A 3 2.78 -5.26 -7.33
CA PRO A 3 2.64 -5.94 -6.04
C PRO A 3 3.81 -5.73 -5.08
N GLU A 4 5.05 -5.80 -5.58
CA GLU A 4 6.24 -5.66 -4.76
C GLU A 4 6.37 -4.23 -4.25
N ARG A 5 6.02 -3.25 -5.09
CA ARG A 5 6.00 -1.84 -4.71
C ARG A 5 5.01 -1.56 -3.56
N ILE A 6 3.88 -2.24 -3.52
CA ILE A 6 2.89 -2.13 -2.42
C ILE A 6 3.48 -2.73 -1.14
N ARG A 7 4.09 -3.93 -1.22
CA ARG A 7 4.74 -4.60 -0.09
C ARG A 7 5.86 -3.75 0.51
N VAL A 8 6.74 -3.21 -0.33
CA VAL A 8 7.87 -2.35 0.09
C VAL A 8 7.36 -1.09 0.76
N LEU A 9 6.33 -0.44 0.23
CA LEU A 9 5.74 0.75 0.85
C LEU A 9 5.22 0.44 2.26
N ARG A 10 4.47 -0.65 2.42
CA ARG A 10 3.98 -1.10 3.72
C ARG A 10 5.11 -1.38 4.71
N GLN A 11 6.15 -2.09 4.27
CA GLN A 11 7.31 -2.41 5.09
C GLN A 11 8.08 -1.15 5.53
N ARG A 12 8.23 -0.16 4.64
CA ARG A 12 8.84 1.14 4.99
C ARG A 12 8.06 1.90 6.05
N LEU A 13 6.74 1.77 6.05
CA LEU A 13 5.85 2.30 7.08
C LEU A 13 5.84 1.43 8.35
N ARG A 14 6.51 0.27 8.36
CA ARG A 14 6.55 -0.70 9.46
C ARG A 14 5.16 -1.20 9.88
N LEU A 15 4.25 -1.34 8.92
CA LEU A 15 2.87 -1.75 9.15
C LEU A 15 2.63 -3.23 8.85
N THR A 16 1.71 -3.85 9.60
CA THR A 16 1.12 -5.13 9.20
C THR A 16 0.23 -4.93 7.96
N GLN A 17 -0.14 -6.01 7.26
CA GLN A 17 -1.10 -5.91 6.15
C GLN A 17 -2.46 -5.38 6.61
N GLU A 18 -2.85 -5.64 7.86
CA GLU A 18 -4.10 -5.18 8.46
C GLU A 18 -4.06 -3.67 8.76
N ASP A 19 -3.00 -3.19 9.43
CA ASP A 19 -2.84 -1.75 9.67
C ASP A 19 -2.76 -0.95 8.38
N PHE A 20 -2.07 -1.50 7.38
CA PHE A 20 -1.97 -0.89 6.06
C PHE A 20 -3.32 -0.86 5.33
N ALA A 21 -4.13 -1.90 5.49
CA ALA A 21 -5.48 -1.94 4.95
C ALA A 21 -6.37 -0.88 5.62
N HIS A 22 -6.30 -0.75 6.95
CA HIS A 22 -7.00 0.30 7.70
C HIS A 22 -6.58 1.69 7.25
N LEU A 23 -5.28 1.93 7.05
CA LEU A 23 -4.75 3.21 6.55
C LEU A 23 -5.29 3.56 5.15
N ILE A 24 -5.48 2.56 4.29
CA ILE A 24 -5.97 2.74 2.92
C ILE A 24 -7.50 2.81 2.85
N GLY A 25 -8.20 2.30 3.87
CA GLY A 25 -9.66 2.17 3.86
C GLY A 25 -10.14 0.96 3.05
N VAL A 26 -9.39 -0.14 3.08
CA VAL A 26 -9.76 -1.42 2.46
C VAL A 26 -9.63 -2.57 3.47
N THR A 27 -10.02 -3.78 3.07
CA THR A 27 -9.87 -4.96 3.91
C THR A 27 -8.45 -5.54 3.83
N PHE A 28 -8.01 -6.26 4.87
CA PHE A 28 -6.79 -7.07 4.84
C PHE A 28 -6.72 -7.96 3.60
N SER A 29 -7.81 -8.65 3.26
CA SER A 29 -7.91 -9.54 2.10
C SER A 29 -7.63 -8.81 0.78
N THR A 30 -7.99 -7.53 0.68
CA THR A 30 -7.69 -6.68 -0.47
C THR A 30 -6.19 -6.42 -0.59
N VAL A 31 -5.53 -6.00 0.50
CA VAL A 31 -4.07 -5.80 0.53
C VAL A 31 -3.33 -7.11 0.24
N ASN A 32 -3.75 -8.22 0.84
CA ASN A 32 -3.16 -9.53 0.60
C ASN A 32 -3.24 -9.93 -0.88
N ARG A 33 -4.38 -9.70 -1.56
CA ARG A 33 -4.51 -9.97 -3.00
C ARG A 33 -3.62 -9.04 -3.84
N TRP A 34 -3.46 -7.77 -3.45
CA TRP A 34 -2.57 -6.86 -4.15
C TRP A 34 -1.10 -7.26 -4.04
N GLU A 35 -0.62 -7.56 -2.82
CA GLU A 35 0.78 -7.96 -2.57
C GLU A 35 1.15 -9.32 -3.17
N ASN A 36 0.16 -10.17 -3.46
CA ASN A 36 0.35 -11.45 -4.15
C ASN A 36 -0.01 -11.41 -5.64
N GLY A 37 -0.25 -10.22 -6.21
CA GLY A 37 -0.56 -10.05 -7.64
C GLY A 37 -1.88 -10.69 -8.10
N LYS A 38 -2.78 -11.02 -7.17
CA LYS A 38 -4.09 -11.63 -7.46
C LYS A 38 -5.15 -10.60 -7.87
N SER A 39 -4.89 -9.32 -7.63
CA SER A 39 -5.70 -8.21 -8.11
C SER A 39 -4.87 -6.92 -8.10
N THR A 40 -5.36 -5.87 -8.75
CA THR A 40 -4.71 -4.56 -8.76
C THR A 40 -5.55 -3.53 -8.00
N PRO A 41 -4.92 -2.49 -7.41
CA PRO A 41 -5.66 -1.40 -6.80
C PRO A 41 -6.54 -0.68 -7.82
N ASN A 42 -7.72 -0.21 -7.41
CA ASN A 42 -8.53 0.67 -8.25
C ASN A 42 -7.91 2.09 -8.31
N ARG A 43 -8.49 2.97 -9.12
CA ARG A 43 -7.98 4.34 -9.32
C ARG A 43 -7.87 5.17 -8.04
N ILE A 44 -8.78 4.99 -7.08
CA ILE A 44 -8.78 5.72 -5.80
C ILE A 44 -7.64 5.20 -4.92
N ALA A 45 -7.55 3.89 -4.72
CA ALA A 45 -6.48 3.26 -3.96
C ALA A 45 -5.10 3.58 -4.56
N HIS A 46 -5.00 3.62 -5.89
CA HIS A 46 -3.78 4.04 -6.59
C HIS A 46 -3.31 5.45 -6.23
N ARG A 47 -4.23 6.42 -6.15
CA ARG A 47 -3.90 7.80 -5.77
C ARG A 47 -3.44 7.88 -4.32
N LEU A 48 -4.10 7.14 -3.43
CA LEU A 48 -3.75 7.09 -2.02
C LEU A 48 -2.36 6.48 -1.81
N LEU A 49 -2.10 5.33 -2.42
CA LEU A 49 -0.79 4.67 -2.41
C LEU A 49 0.32 5.60 -2.92
N ALA A 50 0.11 6.28 -4.06
CA ALA A 50 1.07 7.23 -4.60
C ALA A 50 1.31 8.43 -3.65
N GLY A 51 0.28 8.88 -2.94
CA GLY A 51 0.41 9.91 -1.90
C GLY A 51 1.23 9.45 -0.70
N LEU A 52 0.98 8.23 -0.22
CA LEU A 52 1.76 7.60 0.86
C LEU A 52 3.24 7.45 0.46
N GLU A 53 3.52 6.99 -0.76
CA GLU A 53 4.91 6.88 -1.26
C GLU A 53 5.64 8.21 -1.27
N LYS A 54 4.98 9.29 -1.69
CA LYS A 54 5.57 10.63 -1.67
C LYS A 54 5.89 11.07 -0.24
N LYS A 55 4.96 10.87 0.70
CA LYS A 55 5.16 11.20 2.12
C LYS A 55 6.35 10.46 2.73
N VAL A 56 6.49 9.15 2.44
CA VAL A 56 7.61 8.34 2.92
C VAL A 56 8.94 8.86 2.37
N LYS A 57 9.01 9.22 1.08
CA LYS A 57 10.22 9.79 0.47
C LYS A 57 10.63 11.12 1.10
N THR A 58 9.67 11.98 1.45
CA THR A 58 9.94 13.28 2.08
C THR A 58 10.38 13.16 3.54
N GLN A 59 10.03 12.08 4.25
CA GLN A 59 10.47 11.87 5.65
C GLN A 59 11.86 11.22 5.77
N THR A 60 12.42 10.70 4.68
CA THR A 60 13.74 10.04 4.68
C THR A 60 14.82 10.93 4.04
N GLN A 61 14.55 12.23 3.90
CA GLN A 61 15.48 13.28 3.45
C GLN A 61 15.60 14.36 4.51
#